data_AF-A0A535JEW1-F1
#
_entry.id   AF-A0A535JEW1-F1
#
_cell.length_a   1.000
_cell.length_b   1.000
_cell.length_c   1.000
_cell.angle_alpha   90.00
_cell.angle_beta   90.00
_cell.angle_gamma   90.00
#
_symmetry.space_group_name_H-M   'P 1'
#
loop_
_entity.id
_entity.type
_entity.pdbx_description
1 polymer ?
#
loop_
_entity_poly.entity_id
_entity_poly.type
_entity_poly.pdbx_seq_one_letter_code
_entity_poly.pdbx_strand_id
1 'polypeptide(L)'
;MLKKRRLSPAGKLREYVIGRTDQAPVALFRIVYGIQLFNWFWQLFPNLSAFFTDEGFMPRTLLVSMFPDRFSLITGMGTWWQVALFWAACLAVAVMLTVGWHTRTACILAFVGVPLLAGADKLW
;
A
#
# COMPACT_ATOMS: atom_id res chain seq x y z
N MET A 1 45.57 5.60 22.38
CA MET A 1 45.44 6.94 21.75
C MET A 1 44.62 6.82 20.46
N LEU A 2 43.36 7.24 20.44
CA LEU A 2 42.51 7.18 19.24
C LEU A 2 42.75 8.41 18.35
N LYS A 3 43.23 8.17 17.13
CA LYS A 3 43.50 9.17 16.10
C LYS A 3 42.18 9.83 15.65
N LYS A 4 41.88 11.04 16.15
CA LYS A 4 40.73 11.87 15.73
C LYS A 4 40.85 12.16 14.23
N ARG A 5 40.20 11.37 13.37
CA ARG A 5 40.01 11.73 11.94
C ARG A 5 39.18 13.00 11.91
N ARG A 6 39.77 14.11 11.43
CA ARG A 6 38.99 15.32 11.10
C ARG A 6 38.07 14.96 9.93
N LEU A 7 36.78 14.82 10.21
CA LEU A 7 35.76 14.65 9.18
C LEU A 7 35.67 15.95 8.35
N SER A 8 35.67 15.78 7.02
CA SER A 8 35.37 16.84 6.05
C SER A 8 34.06 17.56 6.40
N PRO A 9 33.89 18.86 6.08
CA PRO A 9 32.63 19.58 6.33
C PRO A 9 31.38 18.85 5.79
N ALA A 10 31.50 18.16 4.66
CA ALA A 10 30.43 17.30 4.13
C ALA A 10 30.16 16.06 5.01
N GLY A 11 31.19 15.50 5.64
CA GLY A 11 31.07 14.40 6.59
C GLY A 11 30.38 14.81 7.89
N LYS A 12 30.64 16.03 8.37
CA LYS A 12 29.93 16.61 9.53
C LYS A 12 28.47 16.92 9.22
N LEU A 13 28.18 17.44 8.02
CA LEU A 13 26.81 17.70 7.59
C LEU A 13 26.03 16.39 7.50
N ARG A 14 26.62 15.34 6.92
CA ARG A 14 25.99 14.01 6.85
C ARG A 14 25.75 13.42 8.23
N GLU A 15 26.68 13.57 9.16
CA GLU A 15 26.51 13.10 10.54
C GLU A 15 25.47 13.93 11.31
N TYR A 16 25.32 15.22 11.02
CA TYR A 16 24.31 16.09 11.62
C TYR A 16 22.90 15.84 11.04
N VAL A 17 22.81 15.59 9.73
CA VAL A 17 21.55 15.36 9.01
C VAL A 17 21.04 13.94 9.21
N ILE A 18 21.91 12.93 9.21
CA ILE A 18 21.52 11.51 9.27
C ILE A 18 21.67 10.94 10.70
N GLY A 19 22.52 11.55 11.54
CA GLY A 19 22.82 11.04 12.87
C GLY A 19 23.38 9.61 12.84
N ARG A 20 23.58 9.02 14.02
CA ARG A 20 23.60 7.55 14.11
C ARG A 20 22.17 7.08 13.90
N THR A 21 21.85 6.62 12.70
CA THR A 21 20.50 6.15 12.37
C THR A 21 20.23 4.82 13.06
N ASP A 22 19.50 4.87 14.15
CA ASP A 22 18.88 3.68 14.73
C ASP A 22 17.88 3.12 13.72
N GLN A 23 17.95 1.81 13.47
CA GLN A 23 17.04 1.10 12.58
C GLN A 23 15.70 0.78 13.28
N ALA A 24 15.66 0.85 14.61
CA ALA A 24 14.46 0.59 15.41
C ALA A 24 13.23 1.44 15.00
N PRO A 25 13.33 2.78 14.88
CA PRO A 25 12.16 3.59 14.48
C PRO A 25 11.66 3.27 13.06
N VAL A 26 12.56 2.95 12.13
CA VAL A 26 12.19 2.56 10.75
C VAL A 26 11.46 1.22 10.74
N ALA A 27 11.94 0.25 11.53
CA ALA A 27 11.29 -1.05 11.68
C ALA A 27 9.90 -0.91 12.34
N LEU A 28 9.77 -0.07 13.37
CA LEU A 28 8.50 0.22 14.02
C LEU A 28 7.50 0.85 13.05
N PHE A 29 7.92 1.87 12.29
CA PHE A 29 7.08 2.52 11.29
C PHE A 29 6.55 1.53 10.27
N ARG A 30 7.40 0.63 9.78
CA ARG A 30 7.01 -0.43 8.83
C ARG A 30 5.94 -1.35 9.40
N ILE A 31 6.12 -1.80 10.65
CA ILE A 31 5.17 -2.71 11.32
C ILE A 31 3.82 -2.01 11.52
N VAL A 32 3.84 -0.80 12.09
CA VAL A 32 2.61 -0.02 12.33
C VAL A 32 1.87 0.26 11.02
N TYR A 33 2.59 0.69 9.98
CA TYR A 33 2.01 0.94 8.66
C TYR A 33 1.46 -0.35 8.02
N GLY A 34 2.17 -1.47 8.13
CA GLY A 34 1.70 -2.76 7.62
C GLY A 34 0.42 -3.26 8.33
N ILE A 35 0.35 -3.11 9.64
CA ILE A 35 -0.85 -3.43 10.43
C ILE A 35 -2.02 -2.53 10.03
N GLN A 36 -1.79 -1.22 9.91
CA GLN A 36 -2.82 -0.27 9.50
C GLN A 36 -3.34 -0.59 8.09
N LEU A 37 -2.44 -0.94 7.16
CA LEU A 37 -2.78 -1.31 5.79
C LEU A 37 -3.60 -2.61 5.76
N PHE A 38 -3.20 -3.61 6.55
CA PHE A 38 -3.97 -4.86 6.69
C PHE A 38 -5.36 -4.59 7.25
N ASN A 39 -5.46 -3.78 8.30
CA ASN A 39 -6.73 -3.43 8.93
C ASN A 39 -7.67 -2.72 7.94
N TRP A 40 -7.16 -1.81 7.12
CA TRP A 40 -7.94 -1.12 6.10
C TRP A 40 -8.50 -2.10 5.05
N PHE A 41 -7.67 -2.99 4.51
CA PHE A 41 -8.15 -4.03 3.58
C PHE A 41 -9.14 -4.99 4.24
N TRP A 42 -8.94 -5.34 5.51
CA TRP A 42 -9.84 -6.21 6.25
C TRP A 42 -11.25 -5.61 6.40
N GLN A 43 -11.33 -4.31 6.71
CA GLN A 43 -12.60 -3.59 6.79
C GLN A 43 -13.35 -3.53 5.45
N LEU A 44 -12.65 -3.71 4.33
CA LEU A 44 -13.25 -3.72 3.00
C LEU A 44 -13.98 -5.05 2.68
N PHE A 45 -13.65 -6.14 3.37
CA PHE A 45 -14.20 -7.48 3.14
C PHE A 45 -15.74 -7.54 3.01
N PRO A 46 -16.55 -7.03 3.96
CA PRO A 46 -18.01 -7.11 3.86
C PRO A 46 -18.59 -6.32 2.68
N ASN A 47 -17.82 -5.37 2.17
CA ASN A 47 -18.22 -4.43 1.12
C ASN A 47 -17.71 -4.86 -0.27
N LEU A 48 -16.94 -5.95 -0.38
CA LEU A 48 -16.32 -6.34 -1.64
C LEU A 48 -17.34 -6.61 -2.75
N SER A 49 -18.38 -7.41 -2.47
CA SER A 49 -19.43 -7.71 -3.44
C SER A 49 -20.32 -6.51 -3.74
N ALA A 50 -20.61 -5.67 -2.75
CA ALA A 50 -21.49 -4.53 -2.93
C ALA A 50 -20.91 -3.46 -3.86
N PHE A 51 -19.59 -3.24 -3.84
CA PHE A 51 -18.93 -2.13 -4.54
C PHE A 51 -18.06 -2.51 -5.73
N PHE A 52 -17.54 -3.75 -5.77
CA PHE A 52 -16.54 -4.13 -6.79
C PHE A 52 -17.02 -5.21 -7.77
N THR A 53 -18.17 -5.84 -7.53
CA THR A 53 -18.72 -6.83 -8.46
C THR A 53 -19.89 -6.28 -9.25
N ASP A 54 -20.16 -6.88 -10.42
CA ASP A 54 -21.26 -6.45 -11.28
C ASP A 54 -22.65 -6.77 -10.69
N GLU A 55 -22.71 -7.62 -9.67
CA GLU A 55 -23.92 -7.95 -8.90
C GLU A 55 -24.25 -6.93 -7.80
N GLY A 56 -23.32 -6.00 -7.54
CA GLY A 56 -23.43 -4.99 -6.49
C GLY A 56 -24.29 -3.78 -6.88
N PHE A 57 -24.20 -2.73 -6.07
CA PHE A 57 -24.95 -1.47 -6.27
C PHE A 57 -24.42 -0.65 -7.46
N MET A 58 -23.17 -0.88 -7.87
CA MET A 58 -22.51 -0.09 -8.92
C MET A 58 -21.87 -0.98 -9.99
N PRO A 59 -22.67 -1.54 -10.92
CA PRO A 59 -22.16 -2.35 -12.01
C PRO A 59 -21.20 -1.54 -12.90
N ARG A 60 -20.19 -2.18 -13.49
CA ARG A 60 -19.19 -1.46 -14.31
C ARG A 60 -19.77 -0.69 -15.47
N THR A 61 -20.85 -1.17 -16.07
CA THR A 61 -21.54 -0.49 -17.18
C THR A 61 -22.07 0.88 -16.76
N LEU A 62 -22.55 1.00 -15.51
CA LEU A 62 -23.02 2.24 -14.91
C LEU A 62 -21.84 3.12 -14.46
N LEU A 63 -20.77 2.51 -13.98
CA LEU A 63 -19.54 3.18 -13.58
C LEU A 63 -18.85 3.88 -14.77
N VAL A 64 -18.74 3.19 -15.91
CA VAL A 64 -18.17 3.73 -17.16
C VAL A 64 -19.07 4.81 -17.77
N SER A 65 -20.39 4.70 -17.64
CA SER A 65 -21.31 5.70 -18.19
C SER A 65 -21.31 7.01 -17.38
N MET A 66 -21.17 6.93 -16.05
CA MET A 66 -21.09 8.11 -15.18
C MET A 66 -19.70 8.73 -15.15
N PHE A 67 -18.65 7.92 -15.27
CA PHE A 67 -17.26 8.35 -15.09
C PHE A 67 -16.33 7.83 -16.21
N PRO A 68 -16.48 8.30 -17.45
CA PRO A 68 -15.75 7.77 -18.60
C PRO A 68 -14.23 7.97 -18.52
N ASP A 69 -13.76 9.02 -17.86
CA ASP A 69 -12.33 9.33 -17.73
C ASP A 69 -11.63 8.59 -16.56
N ARG A 70 -12.38 7.80 -15.78
CA ARG A 70 -11.88 7.17 -14.56
C ARG A 70 -11.62 5.69 -14.81
N PHE A 71 -10.35 5.35 -14.98
CA PHE A 71 -9.91 3.96 -15.13
C PHE A 71 -9.10 3.51 -13.92
N SER A 72 -9.53 2.43 -13.29
CA SER A 72 -8.72 1.64 -12.35
C SER A 72 -8.71 0.18 -12.78
N LEU A 73 -7.63 -0.54 -12.48
CA LEU A 73 -7.45 -1.93 -12.88
C LEU A 73 -8.53 -2.85 -12.29
N ILE A 74 -9.00 -2.54 -11.08
CA ILE A 74 -10.08 -3.31 -10.43
C ILE A 74 -11.42 -3.07 -11.12
N THR A 75 -11.64 -1.91 -11.74
CA THR A 75 -12.80 -1.62 -12.58
C THR A 75 -12.77 -2.42 -13.90
N GLY A 76 -11.66 -3.09 -14.23
CA GLY A 76 -11.61 -4.09 -15.31
C GLY A 76 -12.11 -5.48 -14.88
N MET A 77 -12.22 -5.75 -13.58
CA MET A 77 -12.54 -7.04 -12.98
C MET A 77 -13.92 -6.98 -12.34
N GLY A 78 -14.93 -7.66 -12.90
CA GLY A 78 -16.31 -7.62 -12.34
C GLY A 78 -16.80 -8.92 -11.73
N THR A 79 -16.05 -10.01 -11.91
CA THR A 79 -16.41 -11.31 -11.33
C THR A 79 -15.91 -11.41 -9.89
N TRP A 80 -16.72 -11.97 -9.00
CA TRP A 80 -16.45 -12.04 -7.57
C TRP A 80 -15.08 -12.67 -7.23
N TRP A 81 -14.67 -13.70 -7.98
CA TRP A 81 -13.42 -14.40 -7.73
C TRP A 81 -12.18 -13.57 -8.12
N GLN A 82 -12.27 -12.74 -9.16
CA GLN A 82 -11.17 -11.85 -9.57
C GLN A 82 -10.93 -10.78 -8.52
N VAL A 83 -12.02 -10.16 -8.04
CA VAL A 83 -11.99 -9.17 -6.98
C VAL A 83 -11.43 -9.77 -5.69
N ALA A 84 -11.92 -10.96 -5.31
CA ALA A 84 -11.43 -11.67 -4.13
C ALA A 84 -9.94 -12.01 -4.22
N LEU A 85 -9.46 -12.45 -5.39
CA LEU A 85 -8.05 -12.74 -5.62
C LEU A 85 -7.19 -11.48 -5.51
N PHE A 86 -7.63 -10.37 -6.11
CA PHE A 86 -6.90 -9.10 -6.04
C PHE A 86 -6.83 -8.57 -4.60
N TRP A 87 -7.94 -8.60 -3.87
CA TRP A 87 -8.00 -8.23 -2.46
C TRP A 87 -7.09 -9.12 -1.59
N ALA A 88 -7.11 -10.43 -1.81
CA ALA A 88 -6.25 -11.38 -1.09
C ALA A 88 -4.76 -11.11 -1.37
N ALA A 89 -4.40 -10.75 -2.61
CA ALA A 89 -3.04 -10.36 -2.96
C ALA A 89 -2.62 -9.07 -2.22
N CYS A 90 -3.51 -8.08 -2.11
CA CYS A 90 -3.24 -6.86 -1.34
C CYS A 90 -3.06 -7.12 0.16
N LEU A 91 -3.86 -8.02 0.75
CA LEU A 91 -3.66 -8.48 2.13
C LEU A 91 -2.31 -9.18 2.29
N ALA A 92 -1.91 -10.05 1.37
CA ALA A 92 -0.62 -10.73 1.42
C ALA A 92 0.54 -9.73 1.38
N VAL A 93 0.44 -8.67 0.56
CA VAL A 93 1.43 -7.58 0.52
C VAL A 93 1.52 -6.85 1.87
N ALA A 94 0.38 -6.57 2.53
CA ALA A 94 0.37 -5.95 3.86
C ALA A 94 1.05 -6.84 4.92
N VAL A 95 0.84 -8.16 4.85
CA VAL A 95 1.53 -9.13 5.73
C VAL A 95 3.03 -9.17 5.44
N MET A 96 3.44 -9.25 4.17
CA MET A 96 4.86 -9.21 3.78
C MET A 96 5.55 -7.95 4.31
N LEU A 97 4.88 -6.80 4.23
CA LEU A 97 5.40 -5.53 4.74
C LEU A 97 5.56 -5.55 6.26
N THR A 98 4.57 -6.08 6.98
CA THR A 98 4.58 -6.18 8.45
C THR A 98 5.72 -7.08 8.94
N VAL A 99 5.85 -8.28 8.36
CA VAL A 99 6.91 -9.24 8.68
C VAL A 99 8.29 -8.72 8.25
N GLY A 100 8.34 -7.89 7.21
CA GLY A 100 9.59 -7.40 6.63
C GLY A 100 10.20 -8.35 5.61
N TRP A 101 9.41 -9.24 5.02
CA TRP A 101 9.87 -10.14 3.97
C TRP A 101 9.93 -9.38 2.64
N HIS A 102 11.12 -9.32 2.02
CA HIS A 102 11.38 -8.56 0.79
C HIS A 102 10.82 -7.12 0.86
N THR A 103 11.20 -6.37 1.89
CA THR A 103 10.69 -5.01 2.17
C THR A 103 10.65 -4.07 0.97
N ARG A 104 11.67 -4.10 0.10
CA ARG A 104 11.70 -3.25 -1.11
C ARG A 104 10.55 -3.56 -2.07
N THR A 105 10.31 -4.83 -2.37
CA THR A 105 9.23 -5.22 -3.28
C THR A 105 7.87 -5.04 -2.61
N ALA A 106 7.76 -5.36 -1.32
CA ALA A 106 6.53 -5.14 -0.55
C ALA A 106 6.12 -3.65 -0.52
N CYS A 107 7.07 -2.73 -0.35
CA CYS A 107 6.79 -1.28 -0.42
C CYS A 107 6.29 -0.85 -1.81
N ILE A 108 6.93 -1.33 -2.88
CA ILE A 108 6.51 -1.01 -4.25
C ILE A 108 5.10 -1.56 -4.51
N LEU A 109 4.85 -2.81 -4.13
CA LEU A 109 3.53 -3.43 -4.27
C LEU A 109 2.47 -2.75 -3.42
N ALA A 110 2.78 -2.31 -2.20
CA ALA A 110 1.85 -1.57 -1.36
C ALA A 110 1.54 -0.19 -1.96
N PHE A 111 2.56 0.50 -2.46
CA PHE A 111 2.39 1.81 -3.12
C PHE A 111 1.51 1.73 -4.37
N VAL A 112 1.61 0.63 -5.13
CA VAL A 112 0.81 0.41 -6.33
C VAL A 112 -0.57 -0.16 -6.02
N GLY A 113 -0.66 -1.10 -5.09
CA GLY A 113 -1.89 -1.79 -4.69
C GLY A 113 -2.92 -0.86 -4.07
N VAL A 114 -2.49 0.14 -3.28
CA VAL A 114 -3.40 1.10 -2.64
C VAL A 114 -4.17 1.93 -3.69
N PRO A 115 -3.54 2.65 -4.65
CA PRO A 115 -4.26 3.35 -5.72
C PRO A 115 -5.13 2.45 -6.60
N LEU A 116 -4.74 1.20 -6.81
CA LEU A 116 -5.52 0.26 -7.62
C LEU A 116 -6.86 -0.09 -6.95
N LEU A 117 -6.89 -0.22 -5.61
CA LEU A 117 -8.12 -0.41 -4.83
C LEU A 117 -8.85 0.91 -4.51
N ALA A 118 -8.10 1.93 -4.11
CA ALA A 118 -8.57 3.28 -3.78
C ALA A 118 -8.89 4.15 -5.03
N GLY A 119 -8.86 3.57 -6.22
CA GLY A 119 -9.48 4.19 -7.39
C GLY A 119 -11.01 4.08 -7.32
N ALA A 120 -11.52 3.07 -6.62
CA ALA A 120 -12.94 2.76 -6.54
C ALA A 120 -13.66 3.40 -5.33
N ASP A 121 -12.94 3.71 -4.25
CA ASP A 121 -13.53 4.35 -3.06
C ASP A 121 -13.81 5.85 -3.27
N LYS A 122 -13.03 6.54 -4.11
CA LYS A 122 -13.22 7.96 -4.47
C LYS A 122 -14.42 8.26 -5.39
N LEU A 123 -15.32 7.28 -5.55
CA LEU A 123 -16.59 7.43 -6.26
C LEU A 123 -17.73 7.89 -5.33
N TRP A 124 -17.46 8.01 -4.03
CA TRP A 124 -18.36 8.47 -2.97
C TRP A 124 -17.70 9.58 -2.14
#